data_AF-A0A251WX53-F1
#
_entry.id   AF-A0A251WX53-F1
#
_cell.length_a   1.000
_cell.length_b   1.000
_cell.length_c   1.000
_cell.angle_alpha   90.00
_cell.angle_beta   90.00
_cell.angle_gamma   90.00
#
_symmetry.space_group_name_H-M   'P 1'
#
loop_
_entity.id
_entity.type
_entity.pdbx_description
1 polymer ?
#
loop_
_entity_poly.entity_id
_entity_poly.type
_entity_poly.pdbx_seq_one_letter_code
_entity_poly.pdbx_strand_id
1 'polypeptide(L)'
;MSSTDDIAQLRAELETLTKGLDFYRDWQIALFKQLHGQNAEPDLNTLVISGKEWLDLFDEQSTARGKRFFIQEVQKWYALTANDLRDLMTQGNDVAQGISGFLDDFRAHTAFDFYDKAGLFRTTVNKVLKRGKVITEGEWYTLQELQVSGPSSTFTDDEIEKVTELMATYESTK
;
A
#
# COMPACT_ATOMS: atom_id res chain seq x y z
N MET A 1 -20.73 7.54 -22.23
CA MET A 1 -20.68 7.94 -20.82
C MET A 1 -20.55 9.45 -20.80
N SER A 2 -21.33 10.14 -19.96
CA SER A 2 -21.31 11.61 -19.87
C SER A 2 -20.06 12.06 -19.08
N SER A 3 -19.52 13.24 -19.37
CA SER A 3 -18.40 13.82 -18.60
C SER A 3 -18.69 13.93 -17.10
N THR A 4 -19.96 13.99 -16.72
CA THR A 4 -20.40 14.04 -15.31
C THR A 4 -20.25 12.68 -14.62
N ASP A 5 -20.56 11.59 -15.33
CA ASP A 5 -20.43 10.22 -14.80
C ASP A 5 -18.96 9.88 -14.56
N ASP A 6 -18.08 10.31 -15.47
CA ASP A 6 -16.62 10.14 -15.34
C ASP A 6 -16.06 10.90 -14.13
N ILE A 7 -16.55 12.11 -13.87
CA ILE A 7 -16.11 12.90 -12.70
C ILE A 7 -16.59 12.28 -11.39
N ALA A 8 -17.84 11.80 -11.35
CA ALA A 8 -18.38 11.10 -10.18
C ALA A 8 -17.59 9.82 -9.87
N GLN A 9 -17.21 9.06 -10.91
CA GLN A 9 -16.38 7.87 -10.75
C GLN A 9 -14.98 8.22 -10.24
N LEU A 10 -14.33 9.23 -10.79
CA LEU A 10 -13.04 9.72 -10.29
C LEU A 10 -13.13 10.15 -8.83
N ARG A 11 -14.21 10.83 -8.45
CA ARG A 11 -14.39 11.28 -7.07
C ARG A 11 -14.55 10.11 -6.11
N ALA A 12 -15.37 9.11 -6.46
CA ALA A 12 -15.57 7.91 -5.64
C ALA A 12 -14.29 7.08 -5.50
N GLU A 13 -13.49 7.00 -6.58
CA GLU A 13 -12.17 6.38 -6.53
C GLU A 13 -11.23 7.14 -5.58
N LEU A 14 -11.19 8.47 -5.66
CA LEU A 14 -10.38 9.30 -4.77
C LEU A 14 -10.79 9.10 -3.30
N GLU A 15 -12.08 9.14 -2.99
CA GLU A 15 -12.60 8.89 -1.64
C GLU A 15 -12.17 7.53 -1.08
N THR A 16 -12.16 6.50 -1.94
CA THR A 16 -11.75 5.15 -1.53
C THR A 16 -10.26 5.13 -1.21
N LEU A 17 -9.43 5.72 -2.09
CA LEU A 17 -8.00 5.75 -1.90
C LEU A 17 -7.58 6.63 -0.71
N THR A 18 -8.23 7.77 -0.51
CA THR A 18 -7.88 8.70 0.58
C THR A 18 -8.29 8.16 1.94
N LYS A 19 -9.40 7.40 2.04
CA LYS A 19 -9.74 6.67 3.28
C LYS A 19 -8.63 5.74 3.73
N GLY A 20 -7.98 5.03 2.81
CA GLY A 20 -6.84 4.19 3.17
C GLY A 20 -5.60 5.02 3.56
N LEU A 21 -5.34 6.16 2.92
CA LEU A 21 -4.24 7.03 3.34
C LEU A 21 -4.50 7.66 4.71
N ASP A 22 -5.75 7.99 5.05
CA ASP A 22 -6.14 8.43 6.39
C ASP A 22 -5.90 7.32 7.42
N PHE A 23 -6.22 6.07 7.09
CA PHE A 23 -5.92 4.93 7.97
C PHE A 23 -4.40 4.78 8.22
N TYR A 24 -3.58 4.92 7.17
CA TYR A 24 -2.13 4.94 7.30
C TYR A 24 -1.64 6.13 8.14
N ARG A 25 -2.18 7.33 7.91
CA ARG A 25 -1.85 8.54 8.67
C ARG A 25 -2.15 8.35 10.15
N ASP A 26 -3.32 7.81 10.50
CA ASP A 26 -3.71 7.55 11.88
C ASP A 26 -2.78 6.53 12.55
N TRP A 27 -2.41 5.47 11.83
CA TRP A 27 -1.43 4.50 12.29
C TRP A 27 -0.05 5.13 12.56
N GLN A 28 0.44 6.00 11.67
CA GLN A 28 1.70 6.72 11.88
C GLN A 28 1.65 7.63 13.12
N ILE A 29 0.53 8.33 13.33
CA ILE A 29 0.33 9.19 14.52
C ILE A 29 0.33 8.32 15.79
N ALA A 30 -0.35 7.18 15.78
CA ALA A 30 -0.39 6.26 16.92
C ALA A 30 1.01 5.72 17.24
N LEU A 31 1.77 5.30 16.23
CA LEU A 31 3.14 4.83 16.39
C LEU A 31 4.06 5.93 16.95
N PHE A 32 3.96 7.16 16.43
CA PHE A 32 4.72 8.30 16.94
C PHE A 32 4.43 8.55 18.44
N LYS A 33 3.15 8.55 18.83
CA LYS A 33 2.74 8.74 20.23
C LYS A 33 3.21 7.61 21.14
N GLN A 34 3.26 6.38 20.64
CA GLN A 34 3.82 5.25 21.38
C GLN A 34 5.32 5.45 21.66
N LEU A 35 6.08 5.98 20.69
CA LEU A 35 7.53 6.16 20.79
C LEU A 35 7.93 7.43 21.56
N HIS A 36 7.17 8.52 21.44
CA HIS A 36 7.51 9.84 21.97
C HIS A 36 6.64 10.28 23.16
N GLY A 37 5.63 9.49 23.52
CA GLY A 37 4.67 9.77 24.59
C GLY A 37 3.31 10.24 24.07
N GLN A 38 2.25 9.94 24.82
CA GLN A 38 0.86 10.12 24.38
C GLN A 38 0.46 11.58 24.07
N ASN A 39 1.17 12.54 24.68
CA ASN A 39 0.96 13.98 24.46
C ASN A 39 1.90 14.57 23.41
N ALA A 40 2.77 13.77 22.79
CA ALA A 40 3.65 14.24 21.72
C ALA A 40 2.84 14.44 20.44
N GLU A 41 3.14 15.52 19.72
CA GLU A 41 2.52 15.85 18.44
C GLU A 41 3.53 15.63 17.31
N PRO A 42 3.20 14.81 16.30
CA PRO A 42 4.06 14.66 15.13
C PRO A 42 4.03 15.94 14.28
N ASP A 43 5.13 16.24 13.59
CA ASP A 43 5.15 17.30 12.58
C ASP A 43 4.22 16.92 11.42
N LEU A 44 3.16 17.69 11.23
CA LEU A 44 2.14 17.44 10.20
C LEU A 44 2.71 17.47 8.77
N ASN A 45 3.84 18.14 8.54
CA ASN A 45 4.52 18.17 7.24
C ASN A 45 5.19 16.84 6.90
N THR A 46 5.39 15.97 7.88
CA THR A 46 5.95 14.62 7.70
C THR A 46 4.88 13.57 7.44
N LEU A 47 3.60 13.95 7.58
CA LEU A 47 2.45 13.06 7.41
C LEU A 47 1.78 13.29 6.06
N VAL A 48 1.20 12.22 5.51
CA VAL A 48 0.33 12.30 4.33
C VAL A 48 -0.83 13.26 4.63
N ILE A 49 -1.12 14.23 3.75
CA ILE A 49 -2.26 15.14 3.96
C ILE A 49 -3.58 14.39 4.09
N SER A 50 -4.54 14.98 4.80
CA SER A 50 -5.80 14.29 5.10
C SER A 50 -6.63 14.03 3.84
N GLY A 51 -7.46 12.99 3.86
CA GLY A 51 -8.36 12.68 2.77
C GLY A 51 -9.35 13.79 2.49
N LYS A 52 -9.75 14.55 3.52
CA LYS A 52 -10.55 15.76 3.35
C LYS A 52 -9.83 16.80 2.49
N GLU A 53 -8.57 17.12 2.81
CA GLU A 53 -7.79 18.09 2.03
C GLU A 53 -7.59 17.63 0.58
N TRP A 54 -7.35 16.33 0.36
CA TRP A 54 -7.31 15.77 -0.99
C TRP A 54 -8.62 15.97 -1.77
N LEU A 55 -9.77 15.74 -1.12
CA LEU A 55 -11.08 15.90 -1.75
C LEU A 55 -11.41 17.36 -2.03
N ASP A 56 -11.08 18.27 -1.11
CA ASP A 56 -11.25 19.70 -1.29
C ASP A 56 -10.44 20.19 -2.51
N LEU A 57 -9.15 19.83 -2.59
CA LEU A 57 -8.29 20.16 -3.73
C LEU A 57 -8.79 19.56 -5.06
N PHE A 58 -9.35 18.35 -5.01
CA PHE A 58 -9.96 17.71 -6.18
C PHE A 58 -11.21 18.47 -6.62
N ASP A 59 -12.09 18.85 -5.69
CA ASP A 59 -13.35 19.53 -5.98
C ASP A 59 -13.12 20.95 -6.55
N GLU A 60 -12.04 21.62 -6.16
CA GLU A 60 -11.57 22.89 -6.73
C GLU A 60 -11.10 22.80 -8.19
N GLN A 61 -10.79 21.60 -8.71
CA GLN A 61 -10.37 21.45 -10.10
C GLN A 61 -11.52 21.54 -11.09
N SER A 62 -11.33 22.36 -12.12
CA SER A 62 -12.32 22.57 -13.19
C SER A 62 -12.25 21.56 -14.34
N THR A 63 -11.15 20.80 -14.48
CA THR A 63 -10.95 19.88 -15.61
C THR A 63 -10.86 18.43 -15.16
N ALA A 64 -11.42 17.52 -15.96
CA ALA A 64 -11.29 16.08 -15.73
C ALA A 64 -9.82 15.61 -15.71
N ARG A 65 -8.95 16.25 -16.50
CA ARG A 65 -7.50 16.00 -16.50
C ARG A 65 -6.87 16.38 -15.17
N GLY A 66 -7.20 17.57 -14.63
CA GLY A 66 -6.74 18.02 -13.31
C GLY A 66 -7.25 17.08 -12.21
N LYS A 67 -8.52 16.68 -12.26
CA LYS A 67 -9.10 15.71 -11.33
C LYS A 67 -8.38 14.35 -11.35
N ARG A 68 -8.02 13.84 -12.53
CA ARG A 68 -7.26 12.58 -12.67
C ARG A 68 -5.84 12.67 -12.10
N PHE A 69 -5.22 13.84 -12.10
CA PHE A 69 -3.91 14.04 -11.49
C PHE A 69 -3.92 13.71 -9.99
N PHE A 70 -4.98 14.09 -9.27
CA PHE A 70 -5.12 13.79 -7.83
C PHE A 70 -5.16 12.29 -7.52
N ILE A 71 -5.83 11.49 -8.36
CA ILE A 71 -5.80 10.02 -8.25
C ILE A 71 -4.37 9.50 -8.36
N GLN A 72 -3.62 9.99 -9.35
CA GLN A 72 -2.24 9.57 -9.59
C GLN A 72 -1.31 9.99 -8.44
N GLU A 73 -1.48 11.18 -7.88
CA GLU A 73 -0.69 11.62 -6.74
C GLU A 73 -0.98 10.79 -5.48
N VAL A 74 -2.25 10.47 -5.22
CA VAL A 74 -2.63 9.59 -4.11
C VAL A 74 -2.06 8.18 -4.31
N GLN A 75 -2.08 7.63 -5.53
CA GLN A 75 -1.46 6.35 -5.84
C GLN A 75 0.07 6.37 -5.66
N LYS A 76 0.74 7.49 -5.96
CA LYS A 76 2.17 7.65 -5.68
C LYS A 76 2.46 7.59 -4.18
N TRP A 77 1.59 8.17 -3.34
CA TRP A 77 1.73 8.05 -1.89
C TRP A 77 1.71 6.58 -1.45
N TYR A 78 0.75 5.77 -1.92
CA TYR A 78 0.76 4.32 -1.67
C TYR A 78 2.08 3.66 -2.09
N ALA A 79 2.59 3.99 -3.27
CA ALA A 79 3.85 3.42 -3.76
C ALA A 79 5.06 3.82 -2.89
N LEU A 80 5.14 5.09 -2.45
CA LEU A 80 6.20 5.59 -1.58
C LEU A 80 6.14 4.89 -0.22
N THR A 81 4.98 4.93 0.44
CA THR A 81 4.80 4.37 1.78
C THR A 81 4.91 2.84 1.79
N ALA A 82 4.53 2.16 0.71
CA ALA A 82 4.71 0.70 0.61
C ALA A 82 6.19 0.31 0.56
N ASN A 83 7.05 1.12 -0.05
CA ASN A 83 8.49 0.89 0.01
C ASN A 83 9.02 1.10 1.44
N ASP A 84 8.56 2.15 2.13
CA ASP A 84 8.95 2.41 3.51
C ASP A 84 8.53 1.26 4.45
N LEU A 85 7.28 0.79 4.34
CA LEU A 85 6.78 -0.35 5.10
C LEU A 85 7.59 -1.62 4.82
N ARG A 86 7.86 -1.93 3.56
CA ARG A 86 8.71 -3.08 3.18
C ARG A 86 10.10 -2.97 3.79
N ASP A 87 10.71 -1.79 3.74
CA ASP A 87 12.06 -1.60 4.25
C ASP A 87 12.09 -1.69 5.79
N LEU A 88 11.05 -1.19 6.47
CA LEU A 88 10.88 -1.33 7.92
C LEU A 88 10.68 -2.79 8.37
N MET A 89 9.97 -3.62 7.59
CA MET A 89 9.80 -5.06 7.88
C MET A 89 11.14 -5.80 8.01
N THR A 90 12.20 -5.29 7.39
CA THR A 90 13.54 -5.90 7.47
C THR A 90 14.32 -5.54 8.75
N GLN A 91 13.80 -4.65 9.60
CA GLN A 91 14.51 -4.13 10.77
C GLN A 91 14.35 -4.99 12.05
N GLY A 92 13.48 -6.00 12.03
CA GLY A 92 13.31 -6.95 13.12
C GLY A 92 11.91 -7.53 13.21
N ASN A 93 11.76 -8.64 13.92
CA ASN A 93 10.50 -9.39 13.99
C ASN A 93 9.35 -8.58 14.61
N ASP A 94 9.60 -7.80 15.66
CA ASP A 94 8.55 -7.00 16.30
C ASP A 94 8.03 -5.90 15.36
N VAL A 95 8.92 -5.29 14.56
CA VAL A 95 8.56 -4.30 13.55
C VAL A 95 7.77 -4.95 12.42
N ALA A 96 8.23 -6.12 11.94
CA ALA A 96 7.53 -6.88 10.91
C ALA A 96 6.12 -7.29 11.35
N GLN A 97 5.96 -7.75 12.59
CA GLN A 97 4.65 -8.09 13.17
C GLN A 97 3.73 -6.87 13.28
N GLY A 98 4.27 -5.72 13.73
CA GLY A 98 3.51 -4.47 13.80
C GLY A 98 3.02 -4.01 12.42
N ILE A 99 3.83 -4.17 11.38
CA ILE A 99 3.44 -3.81 10.01
C ILE A 99 2.44 -4.81 9.44
N SER A 100 2.64 -6.12 9.65
CA SER A 100 1.68 -7.14 9.19
C SER A 100 0.31 -6.93 9.84
N GLY A 101 0.27 -6.64 11.15
CA GLY A 101 -0.97 -6.25 11.84
C GLY A 101 -1.62 -4.99 11.27
N PHE A 102 -0.81 -3.97 10.94
CA PHE A 102 -1.32 -2.79 10.23
C PHE A 102 -1.94 -3.14 8.87
N LEU A 103 -1.29 -4.00 8.07
CA LEU A 103 -1.79 -4.39 6.75
C LEU A 103 -3.10 -5.18 6.84
N ASP A 104 -3.24 -6.04 7.83
CA ASP A 104 -4.48 -6.77 8.10
C ASP A 104 -5.62 -5.83 8.54
N ASP A 105 -5.35 -4.93 9.49
CA ASP A 105 -6.33 -3.95 9.92
C ASP A 105 -6.73 -3.01 8.77
N PHE A 106 -5.76 -2.58 7.96
CA PHE A 106 -6.00 -1.77 6.77
C PHE A 106 -6.95 -2.47 5.81
N ARG A 107 -6.70 -3.75 5.51
CA ARG A 107 -7.52 -4.56 4.59
C ARG A 107 -8.94 -4.70 5.13
N ALA A 108 -9.10 -4.92 6.43
CA ALA A 108 -10.40 -5.00 7.10
C ALA A 108 -11.21 -3.70 7.02
N HIS A 109 -10.54 -2.54 7.07
CA HIS A 109 -11.20 -1.23 7.06
C HIS A 109 -11.48 -0.68 5.65
N THR A 110 -10.65 -1.02 4.66
CA THR A 110 -10.69 -0.39 3.32
C THR A 110 -11.25 -1.32 2.23
N ALA A 111 -11.34 -2.62 2.50
CA ALA A 111 -11.76 -3.65 1.54
C ALA A 111 -10.85 -3.78 0.30
N PHE A 112 -9.61 -3.30 0.38
CA PHE A 112 -8.57 -3.57 -0.63
C PHE A 112 -7.19 -3.76 0.03
N ASP A 113 -6.23 -4.27 -0.73
CA ASP A 113 -4.87 -4.49 -0.24
C ASP A 113 -3.95 -3.30 -0.52
N PHE A 114 -3.18 -2.90 0.50
CA PHE A 114 -2.27 -1.75 0.43
C PHE A 114 -1.19 -1.93 -0.64
N TYR A 115 -0.54 -3.11 -0.66
CA TYR A 115 0.55 -3.40 -1.60
C TYR A 115 0.04 -3.63 -3.01
N ASP A 116 -1.20 -4.09 -3.18
CA ASP A 116 -1.86 -4.14 -4.49
C ASP A 116 -2.09 -2.72 -5.03
N LYS A 117 -2.63 -1.79 -4.24
CA LYS A 117 -2.81 -0.38 -4.68
C LYS A 117 -1.49 0.35 -4.92
N ALA A 118 -0.45 0.00 -4.20
CA ALA A 118 0.91 0.49 -4.46
C ALA A 118 1.55 -0.10 -5.74
N GLY A 119 0.95 -1.14 -6.34
CA GLY A 119 1.55 -1.90 -7.43
C GLY A 119 2.79 -2.71 -7.03
N LEU A 120 3.02 -2.87 -5.72
CA LEU A 120 4.21 -3.49 -5.17
C LEU A 120 4.21 -5.01 -5.40
N PHE A 121 3.06 -5.67 -5.27
CA PHE A 121 2.93 -7.10 -5.56
C PHE A 121 3.33 -7.41 -7.01
N ARG A 122 2.70 -6.76 -7.99
CA ARG A 122 2.99 -7.03 -9.41
C ARG A 122 4.46 -6.75 -9.73
N THR A 123 5.01 -5.67 -9.21
CA THR A 123 6.42 -5.33 -9.39
C THR A 123 7.34 -6.41 -8.82
N THR A 124 7.04 -6.93 -7.63
CA THR A 124 7.86 -7.93 -6.95
C THR A 124 7.75 -9.30 -7.63
N VAL A 125 6.53 -9.75 -7.95
CA VAL A 125 6.28 -11.00 -8.70
C VAL A 125 7.03 -10.98 -10.03
N ASN A 126 6.91 -9.92 -10.82
CA ASN A 126 7.60 -9.80 -12.11
C ASN A 126 9.13 -9.88 -11.95
N LYS A 127 9.69 -9.23 -10.93
CA LYS A 127 11.13 -9.28 -10.64
C LYS A 127 11.59 -10.69 -10.28
N VAL A 128 10.87 -11.35 -9.37
CA VAL A 128 11.21 -12.69 -8.87
C VAL A 128 11.08 -13.73 -9.97
N LEU A 129 9.99 -13.71 -10.75
CA LEU A 129 9.80 -14.63 -11.88
C LEU A 129 10.85 -14.43 -12.98
N LYS A 130 11.13 -13.17 -13.36
CA LYS A 130 12.17 -12.86 -14.35
C LYS A 130 13.54 -13.37 -13.92
N ARG A 131 13.84 -13.29 -12.62
CA ARG A 131 15.14 -13.70 -12.05
C ARG A 131 15.20 -15.19 -11.72
N GLY A 132 14.06 -15.85 -11.54
CA GLY A 132 13.96 -17.25 -11.13
C GLY A 132 14.42 -17.52 -9.69
N LYS A 133 14.41 -16.50 -8.81
CA LYS A 133 14.73 -16.65 -7.37
C LYS A 133 14.31 -15.44 -6.56
N VAL A 134 13.97 -15.63 -5.29
CA VAL A 134 13.93 -14.60 -4.25
C VAL A 134 15.35 -14.38 -3.72
N ILE A 135 15.77 -13.12 -3.48
CA ILE A 135 17.14 -12.83 -3.03
C ILE A 135 17.22 -11.95 -1.79
N THR A 136 16.16 -11.20 -1.45
CA THR A 136 16.14 -10.37 -0.25
C THR A 136 14.99 -10.74 0.67
N GLU A 137 15.15 -10.44 1.96
CA GLU A 137 14.07 -10.64 2.94
C GLU A 137 12.86 -9.76 2.63
N GLY A 138 13.07 -8.52 2.17
CA GLY A 138 11.97 -7.63 1.79
C GLY A 138 11.13 -8.17 0.64
N GLU A 139 11.75 -8.84 -0.35
CA GLU A 139 11.00 -9.55 -1.40
C GLU A 139 10.21 -10.72 -0.80
N TRP A 140 10.81 -11.49 0.10
CA TRP A 140 10.14 -12.60 0.76
C TRP A 140 8.92 -12.15 1.57
N TYR A 141 9.05 -11.12 2.42
CA TYR A 141 7.94 -10.55 3.19
C TYR A 141 6.82 -10.04 2.28
N THR A 142 7.16 -9.32 1.20
CA THR A 142 6.17 -8.83 0.24
C THR A 142 5.37 -9.98 -0.38
N LEU A 143 6.03 -11.09 -0.72
CA LEU A 143 5.36 -12.26 -1.30
C LEU A 143 4.59 -13.08 -0.26
N GLN A 144 5.03 -13.10 0.98
CA GLN A 144 4.27 -13.68 2.10
C GLN A 144 2.95 -12.93 2.29
N GLU A 145 2.99 -11.60 2.28
CA GLU A 145 1.78 -10.77 2.35
C GLU A 145 0.82 -11.02 1.18
N LEU A 146 1.35 -11.27 -0.03
CA LEU A 146 0.53 -11.66 -1.18
C LEU A 146 -0.21 -13.00 -0.96
N GLN A 147 0.42 -13.95 -0.27
CA GLN A 147 -0.23 -15.23 0.06
C GLN A 147 -1.32 -15.05 1.13
N VAL A 148 -1.11 -14.16 2.10
CA VAL A 148 -2.10 -13.84 3.15
C VAL A 148 -3.30 -13.09 2.58
N SER A 149 -3.07 -12.10 1.72
CA SER A 149 -4.14 -11.34 1.06
C SER A 149 -5.00 -12.20 0.12
N GLY A 150 -4.49 -13.36 -0.26
CA GLY A 150 -4.98 -14.17 -1.37
C GLY A 150 -4.53 -13.61 -2.72
N PRO A 151 -4.45 -14.45 -3.77
CA PRO A 151 -4.14 -13.98 -5.11
C PRO A 151 -5.23 -13.01 -5.58
N SER A 152 -4.84 -11.77 -5.90
CA SER A 152 -5.75 -10.89 -6.62
C SER A 152 -5.99 -11.45 -8.02
N SER A 153 -7.12 -11.10 -8.66
CA SER A 153 -7.41 -11.47 -10.06
C SER A 153 -6.38 -10.97 -11.07
N THR A 154 -5.39 -10.22 -10.58
CA THR A 154 -4.26 -9.71 -11.33
C THR A 154 -3.29 -10.85 -11.67
N PHE A 155 -3.08 -11.85 -10.81
CA PHE A 155 -2.10 -12.91 -11.05
C PHE A 155 -2.74 -14.16 -11.64
N THR A 156 -2.02 -14.86 -12.52
CA THR A 156 -2.46 -16.19 -12.99
C THR A 156 -2.08 -17.27 -11.98
N ASP A 157 -2.79 -18.39 -11.99
CA ASP A 157 -2.47 -19.54 -11.12
C ASP A 157 -1.01 -20.00 -11.30
N ASP A 158 -0.54 -20.10 -12.55
CA ASP A 158 0.86 -20.41 -12.88
C ASP A 158 1.89 -19.41 -12.29
N GLU A 159 1.54 -18.12 -12.19
CA GLU A 159 2.42 -17.11 -11.61
C GLU A 159 2.52 -17.34 -10.09
N ILE A 160 1.39 -17.62 -9.44
CA ILE A 160 1.30 -17.87 -8.00
C ILE A 160 2.01 -19.18 -7.62
N GLU A 161 1.83 -20.24 -8.38
CA GLU A 161 2.49 -21.52 -8.17
C GLU A 161 4.02 -21.35 -8.23
N LYS A 162 4.54 -20.77 -9.31
CA LYS A 162 5.98 -20.54 -9.48
C LYS A 162 6.56 -19.64 -8.38
N VAL A 163 5.87 -18.56 -8.02
CA VAL A 163 6.32 -17.67 -6.93
C VAL A 163 6.40 -18.45 -5.61
N THR A 164 5.39 -19.28 -5.32
CA THR A 164 5.35 -20.09 -4.10
C THR A 164 6.52 -21.08 -4.04
N GLU A 165 6.86 -21.74 -5.15
CA GLU A 165 8.04 -22.61 -5.23
C GLU A 165 9.35 -21.85 -4.99
N LEU A 166 9.48 -20.64 -5.55
CA LEU A 166 10.66 -19.79 -5.38
C LEU A 166 10.80 -19.27 -3.94
N MET A 167 9.69 -19.00 -3.26
CA MET A 167 9.68 -18.66 -1.84
C MET A 167 10.15 -19.83 -0.98
N ALA A 168 9.59 -21.03 -1.21
CA ALA A 168 9.99 -22.23 -0.47
C ALA A 168 11.49 -22.55 -0.65
N THR A 169 12.00 -22.37 -1.87
CA THR A 169 13.44 -22.51 -2.16
C THR A 169 14.26 -21.52 -1.34
N TYR A 170 13.87 -20.25 -1.29
CA TYR A 170 14.57 -19.24 -0.49
C TYR A 170 14.54 -19.55 1.01
N GLU A 171 13.40 -19.96 1.55
CA GLU A 171 13.24 -20.40 2.94
C GLU A 171 14.26 -21.48 3.32
N SER A 172 14.40 -22.50 2.47
CA SER A 172 15.32 -23.63 2.69
C SER A 172 16.81 -23.26 2.65
N THR A 173 17.13 -22.04 2.20
CA THR A 173 18.51 -21.54 2.11
C THR A 173 18.89 -20.56 3.21
N LYS A 174 17.93 -20.17 4.07
CA LYS A 174 18.17 -19.40 5.29
C LYS A 174 18.65 -20.32 6.43
#